data_AF-A0A1Q7GLQ8-F1
#
_entry.id   AF-A0A1Q7GLQ8-F1
#
_cell.length_a   1.000
_cell.length_b   1.000
_cell.length_c   1.000
_cell.angle_alpha   90.00
_cell.angle_beta   90.00
_cell.angle_gamma   90.00
#
_symmetry.space_group_name_H-M   'P 1'
#
loop_
_entity.id
_entity.type
_entity.pdbx_description
1 polymer ?
#
loop_
_entity_poly.entity_id
_entity_poly.type
_entity_poly.pdbx_seq_one_letter_code
_entity_poly.pdbx_strand_id
1 'polypeptide(L)'
;MADSCGHTHTQAPAGNKSGRMVMCKKFQKELPGLDSPPWPGELGQRIYDNISAQAWKLWEERMKMILNEYRLMPWQKEAQELVAKHMEDFFFGEGAALPPGYVPQQAK
;
A
#
# COMPACT_ATOMS: atom_id res chain seq x y z
N MET A 1 -20.28 40.42 1.93
CA MET A 1 -19.19 40.03 2.85
C MET A 1 -18.99 38.53 2.70
N ALA A 2 -17.72 38.09 2.68
CA ALA A 2 -17.31 36.70 2.51
C ALA A 2 -17.44 35.94 3.82
N ASP A 3 -17.93 34.69 3.78
CA ASP A 3 -17.67 33.72 4.83
C ASP A 3 -17.25 32.38 4.21
N SER A 4 -15.94 32.21 4.22
CA SER A 4 -15.22 31.00 3.93
C SER A 4 -15.58 29.93 4.96
N CYS A 5 -16.23 28.85 4.53
CA CYS A 5 -16.20 27.59 5.27
C CYS A 5 -15.61 26.53 4.34
N GLY A 6 -14.28 26.52 4.29
CA GLY A 6 -13.50 25.46 3.68
C GLY A 6 -13.75 24.17 4.46
N HIS A 7 -14.50 23.25 3.86
CA HIS A 7 -14.60 21.88 4.34
C HIS A 7 -13.24 21.23 4.18
N THR A 8 -12.41 21.30 5.21
CA THR A 8 -11.24 20.43 5.35
C THR A 8 -11.76 19.01 5.51
N HIS A 9 -11.86 18.29 4.41
CA HIS A 9 -11.91 16.83 4.44
C HIS A 9 -10.55 16.33 4.96
N THR A 10 -10.32 16.45 6.26
CA THR A 10 -9.29 15.68 6.97
C THR A 10 -9.79 14.23 6.99
N GLN A 11 -9.58 13.54 5.87
CA GLN A 11 -9.82 12.12 5.75
C GLN A 11 -8.85 11.42 6.69
N ALA A 12 -9.37 10.83 7.77
CA ALA A 12 -8.58 9.97 8.64
C ALA A 12 -7.96 8.85 7.78
N PRO A 13 -6.64 8.61 7.89
CA PRO A 13 -5.98 7.60 7.07
C PRO A 13 -6.54 6.23 7.42
N ALA A 14 -6.51 5.29 6.46
CA ALA A 14 -6.75 3.87 6.71
C ALA A 14 -5.83 3.41 7.86
N GLY A 15 -6.36 3.41 9.08
CA GLY A 15 -5.59 3.34 10.30
C GLY A 15 -5.30 1.90 10.69
N ASN A 16 -4.11 1.69 11.24
CA ASN A 16 -3.75 0.50 11.95
C ASN A 16 -4.20 0.58 13.41
N LYS A 17 -4.42 -0.56 14.07
CA LYS A 17 -4.89 -0.57 15.48
C LYS A 17 -3.76 -0.25 16.46
N SER A 18 -2.51 -0.47 16.06
CA SER A 18 -1.30 -0.23 16.86
C SER A 18 -0.90 1.25 16.98
N GLY A 19 -1.46 2.15 16.17
CA GLY A 19 -1.07 3.57 16.16
C GLY A 19 0.34 3.84 15.61
N ARG A 20 0.96 2.83 14.98
CA ARG A 20 2.32 2.93 14.42
C ARG A 20 2.32 3.79 13.16
N MET A 21 3.24 4.74 13.06
CA MET A 21 3.45 5.56 11.87
C MET A 21 4.71 5.12 11.12
N VAL A 22 4.69 5.21 9.79
CA VAL A 22 5.83 4.90 8.92
C VAL A 22 5.98 5.96 7.82
N MET A 23 7.22 6.24 7.44
CA MET A 23 7.53 7.05 6.25
C MET A 23 7.27 6.21 5.01
N CYS A 24 6.07 6.30 4.44
CA CYS A 24 5.64 5.43 3.36
C CYS A 24 6.41 5.70 2.07
N LYS A 25 7.27 4.78 1.62
CA LYS A 25 8.06 4.93 0.38
C LYS A 25 7.19 5.14 -0.87
N LYS A 26 6.00 4.55 -0.94
CA LYS A 26 5.08 4.75 -2.07
C LYS A 26 4.57 6.20 -2.18
N PHE A 27 4.23 6.81 -1.04
CA PHE A 27 3.59 8.13 -0.98
C PHE A 27 4.52 9.26 -0.54
N GLN A 28 5.75 8.94 -0.11
CA GLN A 28 6.74 9.87 0.41
C GLN A 28 6.19 10.78 1.52
N LYS A 29 5.37 10.21 2.41
CA LYS A 29 4.77 10.92 3.55
C LYS A 29 4.56 9.96 4.73
N GLU A 30 4.44 10.53 5.91
CA GLU A 30 4.15 9.79 7.13
C GLU A 30 2.67 9.35 7.15
N LEU A 31 2.45 8.06 7.33
CA LEU A 31 1.13 7.43 7.32
C LEU A 31 1.09 6.28 8.33
N PRO A 32 -0.10 5.82 8.75
CA PRO A 32 -0.23 4.60 9.54
C PRO A 32 0.41 3.41 8.83
N GLY A 33 1.32 2.73 9.53
CA GLY A 33 1.99 1.51 9.06
C GLY A 33 1.08 0.29 9.11
N LEU A 34 1.62 -0.89 8.77
CA LEU A 34 0.92 -2.15 9.01
C LEU A 34 0.98 -2.54 10.50
N ASP A 35 -0.02 -3.29 10.97
CA ASP A 35 -0.06 -3.84 12.33
C ASP A 35 0.87 -5.05 12.50
N SER A 36 1.14 -5.78 11.41
CA SER A 36 2.06 -6.91 11.38
C SER A 36 2.70 -7.09 10.00
N PRO A 37 3.85 -7.77 9.89
CA PRO A 37 4.44 -8.11 8.60
C PRO A 37 3.47 -8.95 7.77
N PRO A 38 3.17 -8.57 6.51
CA PRO A 38 2.22 -9.28 5.67
C PRO A 38 2.83 -10.50 4.94
N TRP A 39 4.16 -10.61 4.94
CA TRP A 39 4.91 -11.66 4.28
C TRP A 39 5.99 -12.19 5.22
N PRO A 40 6.37 -13.48 5.13
CA PRO A 40 7.52 -13.98 5.87
C PRO A 40 8.85 -13.49 5.27
N GLY A 41 9.89 -13.46 6.08
CA GLY A 41 11.24 -13.14 5.66
C GLY A 41 11.53 -11.63 5.51
N GLU A 42 12.67 -11.31 4.90
CA GLU A 42 13.18 -9.94 4.83
C GLU A 42 12.27 -8.99 4.05
N LEU A 43 11.63 -9.47 2.97
CA LEU A 43 10.70 -8.68 2.18
C LEU A 43 9.52 -8.19 3.05
N GLY A 44 8.93 -9.08 3.84
CA GLY A 44 7.81 -8.73 4.72
C GLY A 44 8.20 -7.74 5.81
N GLN A 45 9.39 -7.88 6.38
CA GLN A 45 9.94 -6.91 7.33
C GLN A 45 10.15 -5.55 6.68
N ARG A 46 10.74 -5.52 5.48
CA ARG A 46 10.96 -4.28 4.71
C ARG A 46 9.66 -3.57 4.39
N ILE A 47 8.62 -4.32 4.02
CA ILE A 47 7.26 -3.79 3.79
C ILE A 47 6.69 -3.22 5.08
N TYR A 48 6.74 -4.00 6.16
CA TYR A 48 6.29 -3.55 7.47
C TYR A 48 6.95 -2.22 7.86
N ASP A 49 8.25 -2.04 7.63
CA ASP A 49 9.01 -0.85 8.02
C ASP A 49 8.83 0.38 7.11
N ASN A 50 8.53 0.17 5.83
CA ASN A 50 8.56 1.25 4.83
C ASN A 50 7.20 1.55 4.17
N ILE A 51 6.17 0.73 4.39
CA ILE A 51 4.92 0.79 3.64
C ILE A 51 3.75 1.00 4.60
N SER A 52 2.91 1.99 4.26
CA SER A 52 1.70 2.29 5.02
C SER A 52 0.59 1.28 4.76
N ALA A 53 -0.35 1.16 5.70
CA ALA A 53 -1.58 0.40 5.52
C ALA A 53 -2.38 0.87 4.29
N GLN A 54 -2.34 2.17 3.97
CA GLN A 54 -2.96 2.71 2.77
C GLN A 54 -2.30 2.19 1.49
N ALA A 55 -0.96 2.16 1.45
CA ALA A 55 -0.22 1.67 0.28
C ALA A 55 -0.37 0.15 0.12
N TRP A 56 -0.49 -0.57 1.24
CA TRP A 56 -0.77 -2.01 1.23
C TRP A 56 -2.13 -2.34 0.59
N LYS A 57 -3.19 -1.57 0.90
CA LYS A 57 -4.50 -1.76 0.25
C LYS A 57 -4.43 -1.62 -1.27
N LEU A 58 -3.65 -0.67 -1.79
CA LEU A 58 -3.45 -0.53 -3.24
C LEU A 58 -2.76 -1.76 -3.84
N TRP A 59 -1.83 -2.33 -3.10
CA TRP A 59 -1.15 -3.56 -3.50
C TRP A 59 -2.07 -4.78 -3.49
N GLU A 60 -2.97 -4.92 -2.51
CA GLU A 60 -3.93 -6.03 -2.47
C GLU A 60 -4.82 -6.06 -3.72
N GLU A 61 -5.28 -4.90 -4.19
CA GLU A 61 -6.04 -4.80 -5.44
C GLU A 61 -5.19 -5.16 -6.67
N ARG A 62 -3.92 -4.72 -6.70
CA ARG A 62 -2.98 -5.10 -7.77
C ARG A 62 -2.69 -6.60 -7.77
N MET A 63 -2.53 -7.21 -6.59
CA MET A 63 -2.29 -8.64 -6.42
C MET A 63 -3.46 -9.46 -6.95
N LYS A 64 -4.71 -9.07 -6.62
CA LYS A 64 -5.92 -9.73 -7.17
C LYS A 64 -5.94 -9.68 -8.70
N MET A 65 -5.60 -8.54 -9.29
CA MET A 65 -5.53 -8.39 -10.75
C MET A 65 -4.48 -9.33 -11.36
N ILE A 66 -3.28 -9.41 -10.77
CA ILE A 66 -2.22 -10.31 -11.23
C ILE A 66 -2.68 -11.78 -11.15
N LEU A 67 -3.19 -12.22 -9.99
CA LEU A 67 -3.62 -13.60 -9.83
C LEU A 67 -4.72 -14.00 -10.81
N ASN A 68 -5.70 -13.12 -11.02
CA ASN A 68 -6.79 -13.35 -11.97
C ASN A 68 -6.29 -13.44 -13.42
N GLU A 69 -5.39 -12.54 -13.84
CA GLU A 69 -4.85 -12.50 -15.20
C GLU A 69 -4.03 -13.75 -15.52
N TYR A 70 -3.18 -14.17 -14.58
CA TYR A 70 -2.36 -15.37 -14.73
C TYR A 70 -3.12 -16.67 -14.39
N ARG A 71 -4.40 -16.59 -13.99
CA ARG A 71 -5.23 -17.73 -13.53
C ARG A 71 -4.55 -18.55 -12.41
N LEU A 72 -3.82 -17.87 -11.53
CA LEU A 72 -3.05 -18.49 -10.46
C LEU A 72 -3.80 -18.46 -9.13
N MET A 73 -3.51 -19.45 -8.29
CA MET A 73 -4.06 -19.53 -6.94
C MET A 73 -3.04 -19.06 -5.89
N PRO A 74 -3.43 -18.29 -4.85
CA PRO A 74 -2.50 -17.69 -3.89
C PRO A 74 -1.56 -18.67 -3.15
N TRP A 75 -1.97 -19.94 -3.02
CA TRP A 75 -1.18 -20.97 -2.33
C TRP A 75 -0.18 -21.69 -3.24
N GLN A 76 -0.25 -21.48 -4.55
CA GLN A 76 0.72 -22.06 -5.48
C GLN A 76 2.06 -21.35 -5.31
N LYS A 77 3.15 -22.12 -5.28
CA LYS A 77 4.52 -21.59 -5.17
C LYS A 77 4.82 -20.56 -6.27
N GLU A 78 4.40 -20.87 -7.50
CA GLU A 78 4.57 -20.01 -8.68
C GLU A 78 3.84 -18.67 -8.53
N ALA A 79 2.65 -18.69 -7.92
CA ALA A 79 1.90 -17.49 -7.58
C ALA A 79 2.62 -16.65 -6.52
N GLN A 80 3.15 -17.30 -5.47
CA GLN A 80 3.89 -16.62 -4.41
C GLN A 80 5.16 -15.93 -4.94
N GLU A 81 5.91 -16.61 -5.81
CA GLU A 81 7.11 -16.06 -6.45
C GLU A 81 6.77 -14.89 -7.37
N LEU A 82 5.73 -15.03 -8.20
CA LEU A 82 5.28 -13.97 -9.10
C LEU A 82 4.78 -12.75 -8.33
N VAL A 83 3.95 -12.97 -7.30
CA VAL A 83 3.41 -11.92 -6.42
C VAL A 83 4.55 -11.21 -5.69
N ALA A 84 5.52 -11.93 -5.13
CA ALA A 84 6.67 -11.34 -4.44
C ALA A 84 7.49 -10.43 -5.37
N LYS A 85 7.76 -10.89 -6.60
CA LYS A 85 8.48 -10.09 -7.60
C LYS A 85 7.71 -8.80 -7.94
N HIS A 86 6.43 -8.91 -8.26
CA HIS A 86 5.61 -7.73 -8.56
C HIS A 86 5.46 -6.80 -7.35
N MET A 87 5.50 -7.33 -6.13
CA MET A 87 5.40 -6.57 -4.89
C MET A 87 6.64 -5.71 -4.69
N GLU A 88 7.81 -6.31 -4.87
CA GLU A 88 9.08 -5.61 -4.80
C GLU A 88 9.16 -4.51 -5.88
N ASP A 89 8.77 -4.82 -7.11
CA ASP A 89 8.72 -3.83 -8.20
C ASP A 89 7.72 -2.69 -7.89
N PHE A 90 6.56 -3.02 -7.33
CA PHE A 90 5.51 -2.04 -7.03
C PHE A 90 5.90 -1.05 -5.93
N PHE A 91 6.63 -1.50 -4.92
CA PHE A 91 7.00 -0.70 -3.75
C PHE A 91 8.42 -0.16 -3.76
N PHE A 92 9.35 -0.81 -4.48
CA PHE A 92 10.77 -0.50 -4.47
C PHE A 92 11.42 -0.42 -5.87
N GLY A 93 10.69 -0.76 -6.94
CA GLY A 93 11.18 -0.62 -8.32
C GLY A 93 11.10 0.81 -8.87
N GLU A 94 11.39 0.95 -10.18
CA GLU A 94 11.51 2.25 -10.87
C GLU A 94 10.21 3.09 -10.88
N GLY A 95 9.05 2.48 -10.61
CA GLY A 95 7.74 3.15 -10.48
C GLY A 95 7.20 3.19 -9.05
N ALA A 96 8.05 2.97 -8.05
CA ALA A 96 7.65 2.92 -6.65
C ALA A 96 7.04 4.25 -6.17
N ALA A 97 7.65 5.38 -6.53
CA ALA A 97 7.11 6.69 -6.17
C ALA A 97 5.85 7.01 -6.98
N LEU A 98 4.76 7.36 -6.31
CA LEU A 98 3.60 7.92 -7.00
C LEU A 98 3.91 9.35 -7.47
N PRO A 99 3.33 9.79 -8.60
CA PRO A 99 3.45 11.17 -9.03
C PRO A 99 2.88 12.12 -7.95
N PRO A 100 3.46 13.33 -7.81
CA PRO A 100 2.98 14.32 -6.86
C PRO A 100 1.51 14.65 -7.15
N GLY A 101 0.62 14.34 -6.21
CA GLY A 101 -0.82 14.58 -6.34
C GLY A 101 -1.71 13.35 -6.50
N TYR A 102 -1.17 12.13 -6.42
CA TYR A 102 -2.01 10.92 -6.44
C TYR A 102 -2.94 10.85 -5.21
N VAL A 103 -4.25 10.92 -5.47
CA VAL A 103 -5.31 10.69 -4.49
C VAL A 103 -5.87 9.29 -4.75
N PRO A 104 -5.65 8.29 -3.85
CA PRO A 104 -6.24 6.98 -4.02
C PRO A 104 -7.76 7.10 -3.97
N GLN A 105 -8.45 6.66 -5.02
CA GLN A 105 -9.90 6.59 -5.04
C GLN A 105 -10.34 5.59 -3.96
N GLN A 106 -11.09 6.09 -2.97
CA GLN A 106 -11.63 5.24 -1.92
C GLN A 106 -12.66 4.29 -2.55
N ALA A 107 -12.43 2.99 -2.43
CA ALA A 107 -13.48 2.01 -2.67
C ALA A 107 -14.61 2.29 -1.67
N LYS A 108 -15.80 2.58 -2.23
CA LYS A 108 -17.05 2.82 -1.48
C LYS A 108 -17.49 1.57 -0.73
#